data_AF-A0A7Y3MQZ5-F1
#
_entry.id   AF-A0A7Y3MQZ5-F1
#
_cell.length_a   1.000
_cell.length_b   1.000
_cell.length_c   1.000
_cell.angle_alpha   90.00
_cell.angle_beta   90.00
_cell.angle_gamma   90.00
#
_symmetry.space_group_name_H-M   'P 1'
#
loop_
_entity.id
_entity.type
_entity.pdbx_description
1 polymer ?
#
loop_
_entity_poly.entity_id
_entity_poly.type
_entity_poly.pdbx_seq_one_letter_code
_entity_poly.pdbx_strand_id
1 'polypeptide(L)'
;MRLIANNRIGIFLLLFGIALLSSCSEKKPIAITADHFHQAVDKVTTIMVHDIFSPPVASRIYAYPNIAAYEMIAVQDSTYKNMAGVLRGLSPIPAPSNDGVNVQLAALIAHMDVSRTLIFSEDKMISYRDSLYGIWKNSNPEEFEASKEYGLQVSDHIQQWYDGDLYKQTRTMPKFTVDTD
;
A
#
# COMPACT_ATOMS: atom_id res chain seq x y z
N MET A 1 60.80 27.10 9.29
CA MET A 1 60.06 25.88 8.90
C MET A 1 58.71 25.69 9.63
N ARG A 2 58.10 26.74 10.24
CA ARG A 2 56.80 26.63 10.95
C ARG A 2 55.60 27.24 10.20
N LEU A 3 55.81 28.10 9.20
CA LEU A 3 54.71 28.73 8.44
C LEU A 3 54.02 27.81 7.42
N ILE A 4 54.66 26.73 6.98
CA ILE A 4 54.12 25.84 5.94
C ILE A 4 53.09 24.84 6.52
N ALA A 5 53.15 24.56 7.83
CA ALA A 5 52.27 23.60 8.50
C ALA A 5 50.84 24.14 8.72
N ASN A 6 50.68 25.43 9.04
CA ASN A 6 49.36 26.05 9.25
C ASN A 6 48.52 26.09 7.97
N ASN A 7 49.15 26.23 6.81
CA ASN A 7 48.44 26.29 5.53
C ASN A 7 47.88 24.92 5.11
N ARG A 8 48.54 23.82 5.51
CA ARG A 8 48.08 22.45 5.25
C ARG A 8 46.86 22.05 6.10
N ILE A 9 46.80 22.53 7.35
CA ILE A 9 45.67 22.30 8.25
C ILE A 9 44.43 23.07 7.78
N GLY A 10 44.61 24.31 7.30
CA GLY A 10 43.52 25.10 6.70
C GLY A 10 42.94 24.44 5.44
N ILE A 11 43.78 23.88 4.58
CA ILE A 11 43.33 23.13 3.37
C ILE A 11 42.55 21.87 3.76
N PHE A 12 42.96 21.15 4.81
CA PHE A 12 42.25 19.96 5.29
C PHE A 12 40.88 20.29 5.88
N LEU A 13 40.78 21.38 6.65
CA LEU A 13 39.49 21.87 7.19
C LEU A 13 38.55 22.38 6.10
N LEU A 14 39.09 23.01 5.04
CA LEU A 14 38.31 23.46 3.89
C LEU A 14 37.76 22.28 3.07
N LEU A 15 38.57 21.25 2.83
CA LEU A 15 38.15 20.02 2.15
C LEU A 15 37.10 19.23 2.95
N PHE A 16 37.24 19.20 4.29
CA PHE A 16 36.24 18.60 5.18
C PHE A 16 34.91 19.37 5.18
N GLY A 17 34.97 20.71 5.12
CA GLY A 17 33.78 21.56 4.99
C GLY A 17 33.02 21.39 3.66
N ILE A 18 33.75 21.20 2.54
CA ILE A 18 33.14 20.95 1.22
C ILE A 18 32.51 19.55 1.14
N ALA A 19 33.10 18.55 1.80
CA ALA A 19 32.54 17.19 1.86
C ALA A 19 31.19 17.15 2.61
N LEU A 20 30.97 18.01 3.60
CA LEU A 20 29.72 18.09 4.36
C LEU A 20 28.55 18.71 3.57
N LEU A 21 28.83 19.46 2.50
CA LEU A 21 27.80 20.11 1.66
C LEU A 21 27.29 19.22 0.52
N SER A 22 27.87 18.03 0.34
CA SER A 22 27.56 17.15 -0.80
C SER A 22 26.47 16.10 -0.54
N SER A 23 25.84 16.12 0.64
CA SER A 23 24.91 15.06 1.06
C SER A 23 23.42 15.43 1.03
N CYS A 24 23.05 16.62 0.56
CA CYS A 24 21.64 17.01 0.46
C CYS A 24 21.18 16.94 -1.01
N SER A 25 20.88 15.73 -1.49
CA SER A 25 20.09 15.57 -2.71
C SER A 25 18.61 15.62 -2.33
N GLU A 26 17.84 16.51 -2.95
CA GLU A 26 16.38 16.52 -2.82
C GLU A 26 15.83 15.15 -3.21
N LYS A 27 15.17 14.47 -2.25
CA LYS A 27 14.53 13.18 -2.50
C LYS A 27 13.28 13.43 -3.33
N LYS A 28 13.23 12.84 -4.53
CA LYS A 28 12.06 12.97 -5.41
C LYS A 28 10.91 12.12 -4.85
N PRO A 29 9.66 12.60 -4.92
CA PRO A 29 8.48 11.81 -4.59
C PRO A 29 8.41 10.52 -5.39
N ILE A 30 7.96 9.44 -4.77
CA ILE A 30 7.71 8.15 -5.43
C ILE A 30 6.51 8.30 -6.36
N ALA A 31 6.76 8.20 -7.67
CA ALA A 31 5.71 8.32 -8.67
C ALA A 31 4.90 7.02 -8.78
N ILE A 32 3.60 7.12 -8.51
CA ILE A 32 2.63 6.04 -8.72
C ILE A 32 1.76 6.38 -9.93
N THR A 33 1.47 5.36 -10.73
CA THR A 33 0.69 5.50 -11.97
C THR A 33 -0.43 4.47 -11.99
N ALA A 34 -1.43 4.67 -12.85
CA ALA A 34 -2.50 3.71 -13.07
C ALA A 34 -1.97 2.31 -13.43
N ASP A 35 -0.86 2.21 -14.17
CA ASP A 35 -0.27 0.93 -14.54
C ASP A 35 0.23 0.12 -13.34
N HIS A 36 0.69 0.77 -12.27
CA HIS A 36 1.04 0.05 -11.04
C HIS A 36 -0.22 -0.57 -10.40
N PHE A 37 -1.33 0.15 -10.44
CA PHE A 37 -2.61 -0.34 -9.94
C PHE A 37 -3.16 -1.49 -10.81
N HIS A 38 -3.13 -1.35 -12.14
CA HIS A 38 -3.50 -2.41 -13.08
C HIS A 38 -2.68 -3.68 -12.83
N GLN A 39 -1.36 -3.56 -12.65
CA GLN A 39 -0.50 -4.72 -12.35
C GLN A 39 -0.84 -5.39 -11.01
N ALA A 40 -1.22 -4.62 -9.98
CA ALA A 40 -1.68 -5.20 -8.72
C ALA A 40 -3.00 -5.98 -8.88
N VAL A 41 -3.93 -5.45 -9.68
CA VAL A 41 -5.19 -6.13 -10.05
C VAL A 41 -4.93 -7.39 -10.87
N ASP A 42 -4.04 -7.33 -11.86
CA ASP A 42 -3.64 -8.49 -12.67
C ASP A 42 -2.97 -9.57 -11.81
N LYS A 43 -2.16 -9.15 -10.84
CA LYS A 43 -1.50 -10.07 -9.92
C LYS A 43 -2.51 -10.83 -9.06
N VAL A 44 -3.47 -10.14 -8.43
CA VAL A 44 -4.51 -10.83 -7.65
C VAL A 44 -5.39 -11.71 -8.54
N THR A 45 -5.67 -11.27 -9.78
CA THR A 45 -6.41 -12.08 -10.77
C THR A 45 -5.71 -13.39 -11.09
N THR A 46 -4.40 -13.33 -11.36
CA THR A 46 -3.59 -14.53 -11.63
C THR A 46 -3.57 -15.47 -10.43
N ILE A 47 -3.50 -14.93 -9.21
CA ILE A 47 -3.55 -15.72 -7.99
C ILE A 47 -4.95 -16.34 -7.80
N MET A 48 -6.02 -15.61 -8.11
CA MET A 48 -7.38 -16.16 -8.00
C MET A 48 -7.62 -17.36 -8.93
N VAL A 49 -7.05 -17.34 -10.13
CA VAL A 49 -7.06 -18.49 -11.05
C VAL A 49 -6.31 -19.67 -10.45
N HIS A 50 -5.12 -19.43 -9.89
CA HIS A 50 -4.33 -20.46 -9.23
C HIS A 50 -5.05 -21.06 -8.01
N ASP A 51 -5.76 -20.24 -7.24
CA ASP A 51 -6.47 -20.63 -6.01
C ASP A 51 -7.89 -21.15 -6.28
N ILE A 52 -8.34 -21.16 -7.55
CA ILE A 52 -9.63 -21.70 -8.01
C ILE A 52 -10.81 -21.03 -7.28
N PHE A 53 -10.79 -19.69 -7.20
CA PHE A 53 -11.93 -18.95 -6.65
C PHE A 53 -13.11 -18.95 -7.63
N SER A 54 -14.31 -19.17 -7.10
CA SER A 54 -15.54 -19.10 -7.89
C SER A 54 -15.91 -17.65 -8.24
N PRO A 55 -16.70 -17.41 -9.30
CA PRO A 55 -17.11 -16.06 -9.70
C PRO A 55 -17.67 -15.15 -8.58
N PRO A 56 -18.58 -15.61 -7.70
CA PRO A 56 -19.09 -14.75 -6.62
C PRO A 56 -18.07 -14.46 -5.53
N VAL A 57 -17.07 -15.32 -5.31
CA VAL A 57 -16.00 -15.03 -4.36
C VAL A 57 -14.97 -14.08 -4.99
N ALA A 58 -14.69 -14.22 -6.29
CA ALA A 58 -13.83 -13.29 -7.01
C ALA A 58 -14.35 -11.84 -6.96
N SER A 59 -15.66 -11.62 -7.08
CA SER A 59 -16.21 -10.25 -6.92
C SER A 59 -15.94 -9.65 -5.54
N ARG A 60 -15.96 -10.47 -4.48
CA ARG A 60 -15.60 -10.05 -3.12
C ARG A 60 -14.12 -9.66 -3.03
N ILE A 61 -13.25 -10.46 -3.64
CA ILE A 61 -11.79 -10.22 -3.66
C ILE A 61 -11.45 -8.94 -4.42
N TYR A 62 -12.17 -8.59 -5.48
CA TYR A 62 -11.96 -7.31 -6.18
C TYR A 62 -12.52 -6.10 -5.43
N ALA A 63 -13.66 -6.23 -4.74
CA ALA A 63 -14.36 -5.08 -4.18
C ALA A 63 -13.58 -4.42 -3.04
N TYR A 64 -13.19 -5.18 -2.01
CA TYR A 64 -12.59 -4.61 -0.80
C TYR A 64 -11.24 -3.91 -1.01
N PRO A 65 -10.27 -4.46 -1.76
CA PRO A 65 -9.03 -3.75 -2.07
C PRO A 65 -9.25 -2.43 -2.82
N ASN A 66 -10.20 -2.42 -3.76
CA ASN A 66 -10.54 -1.21 -4.52
C ASN A 66 -11.20 -0.16 -3.63
N ILE A 67 -12.10 -0.57 -2.72
CA ILE A 67 -12.71 0.35 -1.75
C ILE A 67 -11.65 0.95 -0.82
N ALA A 68 -10.69 0.14 -0.35
CA ALA A 68 -9.58 0.63 0.48
C ALA A 68 -8.79 1.74 -0.23
N ALA A 69 -8.36 1.49 -1.48
CA ALA A 69 -7.63 2.48 -2.25
C ALA A 69 -8.48 3.72 -2.61
N TYR A 70 -9.75 3.50 -2.97
CA TYR A 70 -10.68 4.57 -3.31
C TYR A 70 -10.89 5.54 -2.15
N GLU A 71 -11.14 5.02 -0.93
CA GLU A 71 -11.38 5.86 0.24
C GLU A 71 -10.16 6.75 0.54
N MET A 72 -8.94 6.24 0.35
CA MET A 72 -7.71 7.02 0.54
C MET A 72 -7.58 8.14 -0.50
N ILE A 73 -7.90 7.87 -1.77
CA ILE A 73 -7.91 8.89 -2.82
C ILE A 73 -8.99 9.95 -2.53
N ALA A 74 -10.18 9.52 -2.10
CA ALA A 74 -11.30 10.41 -1.78
C ALA A 74 -11.04 11.31 -0.55
N VAL A 75 -10.15 10.90 0.36
CA VAL A 75 -9.72 11.76 1.48
C VAL A 75 -8.88 12.95 0.99
N GLN A 76 -8.09 12.80 -0.08
CA GLN A 76 -7.26 13.88 -0.61
C GLN A 76 -7.93 14.72 -1.70
N ASP A 77 -8.88 14.13 -2.43
CA ASP A 77 -9.51 14.79 -3.56
C ASP A 77 -11.03 14.92 -3.35
N SER A 78 -11.44 16.15 -3.03
CA SER A 78 -12.83 16.54 -2.80
C SER A 78 -13.78 16.33 -3.99
N THR A 79 -13.26 16.02 -5.18
CA THR A 79 -14.08 15.66 -6.34
C THR A 79 -14.68 14.26 -6.19
N TYR A 80 -14.08 13.39 -5.38
CA TYR A 80 -14.60 12.07 -5.06
C TYR A 80 -15.46 12.10 -3.80
N LYS A 81 -16.55 11.32 -3.80
CA LYS A 81 -17.43 11.20 -2.65
C LYS A 81 -16.97 10.03 -1.79
N ASN A 82 -16.81 10.28 -0.49
CA ASN A 82 -16.54 9.21 0.46
C ASN A 82 -17.66 8.16 0.47
N MET A 83 -17.29 6.88 0.58
CA MET A 83 -18.20 5.73 0.57
C MET A 83 -18.68 5.32 1.95
N ALA A 84 -18.07 5.82 3.04
CA ALA A 84 -18.62 5.68 4.38
C ALA A 84 -20.01 6.32 4.44
N GLY A 85 -20.98 5.58 4.98
CA GLY A 85 -22.40 5.97 4.96
C GLY A 85 -23.14 5.68 3.64
N VAL A 86 -22.42 5.39 2.54
CA VAL A 86 -23.01 4.84 1.30
C VAL A 86 -22.97 3.31 1.35
N LEU A 87 -21.82 2.74 1.67
CA LEU A 87 -21.63 1.31 1.84
C LEU A 87 -22.06 0.89 3.24
N ARG A 88 -22.84 -0.21 3.30
CA ARG A 88 -23.40 -0.71 4.55
C ARG A 88 -22.29 -1.08 5.54
N GLY A 89 -22.28 -0.40 6.70
CA GLY A 89 -21.37 -0.68 7.80
C GLY A 89 -19.96 -0.14 7.62
N LEU A 90 -19.64 0.53 6.51
CA LEU A 90 -18.34 1.19 6.34
C LEU A 90 -18.32 2.49 7.13
N SER A 91 -17.40 2.59 8.09
CA SER A 91 -17.08 3.82 8.80
C SER A 91 -15.92 4.57 8.10
N PRO A 92 -15.79 5.90 8.31
CA PRO A 92 -14.70 6.67 7.73
C PRO A 92 -13.33 6.08 8.06
N ILE A 93 -12.43 6.04 7.08
CA ILE A 93 -11.05 5.58 7.28
C ILE A 93 -10.26 6.58 8.14
N PRO A 94 -9.18 6.14 8.81
CA PRO A 94 -8.26 7.05 9.50
C PRO A 94 -7.68 8.10 8.55
N ALA A 95 -7.51 9.34 9.05
CA ALA A 95 -6.78 10.39 8.34
C ALA A 95 -5.27 10.10 8.34
N PRO A 96 -4.51 10.57 7.34
CA PRO A 96 -3.05 10.42 7.32
C PRO A 96 -2.41 11.05 8.55
N SER A 97 -1.39 10.38 9.09
CA SER A 97 -0.73 10.78 10.35
C SER A 97 0.18 12.01 10.21
N ASN A 98 0.65 12.29 8.99
CA ASN A 98 1.51 13.43 8.68
C ASN A 98 1.50 13.79 7.18
N ASP A 99 2.03 14.96 6.84
CA ASP A 99 2.12 15.49 5.47
C ASP A 99 3.16 14.79 4.58
N GLY A 100 4.01 13.93 5.14
CA GLY A 100 5.00 13.14 4.41
C GLY A 100 4.44 11.88 3.74
N VAL A 101 3.14 11.63 3.89
CA VAL A 101 2.45 10.49 3.29
C VAL A 101 2.16 10.75 1.82
N ASN A 102 2.69 9.89 0.95
CA ASN A 102 2.25 9.79 -0.43
C ASN A 102 1.03 8.89 -0.49
N VAL A 103 -0.15 9.50 -0.58
CA VAL A 103 -1.42 8.75 -0.52
C VAL A 103 -1.63 7.83 -1.72
N GLN A 104 -1.08 8.13 -2.89
CA GLN A 104 -1.18 7.21 -4.03
C GLN A 104 -0.39 5.93 -3.77
N LEU A 105 0.82 6.06 -3.19
CA LEU A 105 1.62 4.92 -2.75
C LEU A 105 0.92 4.16 -1.62
N ALA A 106 0.41 4.87 -0.63
CA ALA A 106 -0.32 4.28 0.49
C ALA A 106 -1.59 3.52 0.03
N ALA A 107 -2.32 4.06 -0.94
CA ALA A 107 -3.50 3.43 -1.54
C ALA A 107 -3.16 2.13 -2.30
N LEU A 108 -2.06 2.13 -3.06
CA LEU A 108 -1.58 0.92 -3.73
C LEU A 108 -1.12 -0.14 -2.72
N ILE A 109 -0.47 0.28 -1.62
CA ILE A 109 -0.09 -0.61 -0.52
C ILE A 109 -1.31 -1.22 0.15
N ALA A 110 -2.31 -0.42 0.50
CA ALA A 110 -3.57 -0.88 1.07
C ALA A 110 -4.29 -1.87 0.14
N HIS A 111 -4.35 -1.57 -1.15
CA HIS A 111 -4.91 -2.47 -2.15
C HIS A 111 -4.20 -3.84 -2.16
N MET A 112 -2.87 -3.86 -2.22
CA MET A 112 -2.11 -5.11 -2.24
C MET A 112 -2.25 -5.90 -0.93
N ASP A 113 -2.26 -5.22 0.22
CA ASP A 113 -2.37 -5.89 1.51
C ASP A 113 -3.78 -6.46 1.76
N VAL A 114 -4.84 -5.69 1.48
CA VAL A 114 -6.21 -6.22 1.51
C VAL A 114 -6.36 -7.38 0.52
N SER A 115 -5.82 -7.26 -0.70
CA SER A 115 -5.84 -8.35 -1.68
C SER A 115 -5.18 -9.62 -1.13
N ARG A 116 -4.00 -9.49 -0.49
CA ARG A 116 -3.29 -10.61 0.15
C ARG A 116 -4.18 -11.32 1.17
N THR A 117 -4.86 -10.59 2.04
CA THR A 117 -5.70 -11.19 3.10
C THR A 117 -6.92 -11.96 2.59
N LEU A 118 -7.28 -11.80 1.30
CA LEU A 118 -8.48 -12.35 0.70
C LEU A 118 -8.22 -13.57 -0.21
N ILE A 119 -6.95 -13.93 -0.44
CA ILE A 119 -6.51 -15.07 -1.25
C ILE A 119 -5.89 -16.18 -0.38
N PHE A 120 -5.65 -17.37 -0.94
CA PHE A 120 -4.98 -18.45 -0.21
C PHE A 120 -3.47 -18.44 -0.41
N SER A 121 -2.99 -18.21 -1.63
CA SER A 121 -1.56 -18.15 -1.95
C SER A 121 -0.95 -16.78 -1.63
N GLU A 122 -0.99 -16.39 -0.35
CA GLU A 122 -0.52 -15.08 0.13
C GLU A 122 0.94 -14.79 -0.27
N ASP A 123 1.80 -15.82 -0.28
CA ASP A 123 3.21 -15.76 -0.64
C ASP A 123 3.43 -15.15 -2.03
N LYS A 124 2.51 -15.40 -2.98
CA LYS A 124 2.58 -14.87 -4.34
C LYS A 124 2.33 -13.37 -4.38
N MET A 125 1.45 -12.85 -3.50
CA MET A 125 1.20 -11.42 -3.38
C MET A 125 2.33 -10.74 -2.60
N ILE A 126 2.79 -11.36 -1.50
CA ILE A 126 3.94 -10.89 -0.71
C ILE A 126 5.18 -10.73 -1.60
N SER A 127 5.51 -11.73 -2.41
CA SER A 127 6.67 -11.68 -3.31
C SER A 127 6.59 -10.52 -4.31
N TYR A 128 5.39 -10.26 -4.86
CA TYR A 128 5.17 -9.13 -5.78
C TYR A 128 5.31 -7.79 -5.04
N ARG A 129 4.64 -7.63 -3.91
CA ARG A 129 4.71 -6.43 -3.06
C ARG A 129 6.16 -6.13 -2.64
N ASP A 130 6.90 -7.14 -2.18
CA ASP A 130 8.25 -6.95 -1.67
C ASP A 130 9.23 -6.55 -2.79
N SER A 131 9.00 -6.98 -4.03
CA SER A 131 9.74 -6.50 -5.19
C SER A 131 9.58 -4.99 -5.43
N LEU A 132 8.36 -4.47 -5.23
CA LEU A 132 8.07 -3.04 -5.34
C LEU A 132 8.60 -2.27 -4.14
N TYR A 133 8.49 -2.83 -2.93
CA TYR A 133 8.98 -2.22 -1.71
C TYR A 133 10.49 -1.97 -1.77
N GLY A 134 11.25 -2.91 -2.34
CA GLY A 134 12.68 -2.71 -2.58
C GLY A 134 12.97 -1.47 -3.44
N ILE A 135 12.19 -1.27 -4.51
CA ILE A 135 12.34 -0.11 -5.41
C ILE A 135 11.99 1.19 -4.67
N TRP A 136 10.83 1.23 -4.02
CA TRP A 136 10.32 2.43 -3.35
C TRP A 136 11.19 2.84 -2.15
N LYS A 137 11.60 1.87 -1.33
CA LYS A 137 12.49 2.11 -0.19
C LYS A 137 13.86 2.64 -0.60
N ASN A 138 14.41 2.15 -1.72
CA ASN A 138 15.67 2.64 -2.26
C ASN A 138 15.55 4.04 -2.88
N SER A 139 14.36 4.41 -3.39
CA SER A 139 14.10 5.72 -4.00
C SER A 139 13.91 6.81 -2.94
N ASN A 140 13.01 6.59 -1.98
CA ASN A 140 12.72 7.54 -0.92
C ASN A 140 12.25 6.81 0.36
N PRO A 141 13.15 6.45 1.28
CA PRO A 141 12.82 5.59 2.42
C PRO A 141 11.86 6.24 3.41
N GLU A 142 11.91 7.56 3.59
CA GLU A 142 11.04 8.28 4.53
C GLU A 142 9.60 8.32 4.03
N GLU A 143 9.40 8.75 2.78
CA GLU A 143 8.08 8.75 2.13
C GLU A 143 7.52 7.33 2.03
N PHE A 144 8.37 6.34 1.70
CA PHE A 144 7.96 4.94 1.64
C PHE A 144 7.44 4.42 2.99
N GLU A 145 8.20 4.56 4.07
CA GLU A 145 7.78 4.02 5.37
C GLU A 145 6.54 4.77 5.91
N ALA A 146 6.45 6.10 5.75
CA ALA A 146 5.26 6.87 6.12
C ALA A 146 4.01 6.43 5.33
N SER A 147 4.15 6.23 4.01
CA SER A 147 3.05 5.80 3.15
C SER A 147 2.64 4.36 3.43
N LYS A 148 3.61 3.48 3.73
CA LYS A 148 3.36 2.09 4.09
C LYS A 148 2.63 1.98 5.42
N GLU A 149 3.06 2.71 6.44
CA GLU A 149 2.38 2.71 7.74
C GLU A 149 0.92 3.14 7.60
N TYR A 150 0.66 4.23 6.87
CA TYR A 150 -0.70 4.69 6.62
C TYR A 150 -1.53 3.68 5.79
N GLY A 151 -0.94 3.13 4.72
CA GLY A 151 -1.61 2.12 3.90
C GLY A 151 -2.01 0.86 4.68
N LEU A 152 -1.15 0.39 5.57
CA LEU A 152 -1.46 -0.76 6.45
C LEU A 152 -2.51 -0.41 7.51
N GLN A 153 -2.48 0.80 8.06
CA GLN A 153 -3.53 1.25 8.99
C GLN A 153 -4.92 1.25 8.34
N VAL A 154 -5.03 1.71 7.09
CA VAL A 154 -6.29 1.67 6.33
C VAL A 154 -6.65 0.24 5.95
N SER A 155 -5.67 -0.60 5.58
CA SER A 155 -5.89 -2.04 5.32
C SER A 155 -6.55 -2.73 6.53
N ASP A 156 -6.03 -2.51 7.73
CA ASP A 156 -6.56 -3.07 8.97
C ASP A 156 -8.01 -2.61 9.24
N HIS A 157 -8.31 -1.33 9.01
CA HIS A 157 -9.67 -0.78 9.12
C HIS A 157 -10.65 -1.45 8.16
N ILE A 158 -10.24 -1.64 6.90
CA ILE A 158 -11.06 -2.30 5.87
C ILE A 158 -11.22 -3.79 6.17
N GLN A 159 -10.19 -4.44 6.71
CA GLN A 159 -10.26 -5.83 7.16
C GLN A 159 -11.26 -6.01 8.30
N GLN A 160 -11.23 -5.15 9.30
CA GLN A 160 -12.22 -5.17 10.39
C GLN A 160 -13.64 -4.99 9.86
N TRP A 161 -13.83 -4.14 8.86
CA TRP A 161 -15.14 -3.95 8.23
C TRP A 161 -15.61 -5.20 7.49
N TYR A 162 -14.80 -5.76 6.58
CA TYR A 162 -15.25 -6.92 5.80
C TYR A 162 -15.36 -8.20 6.64
N ASP A 163 -14.67 -8.30 7.76
CA ASP A 163 -14.79 -9.45 8.67
C ASP A 163 -16.20 -9.58 9.27
N GLY A 164 -16.98 -8.48 9.25
CA GLY A 164 -18.40 -8.44 9.61
C GLY A 164 -19.37 -8.82 8.48
N ASP A 165 -18.90 -9.20 7.29
CA ASP A 165 -19.75 -9.40 6.09
C ASP A 165 -20.43 -10.78 5.98
N LEU A 166 -20.33 -11.60 7.02
CA LEU A 166 -20.83 -12.97 7.11
C LEU A 166 -20.11 -14.01 6.22
N TYR A 167 -19.09 -13.64 5.44
CA TYR A 167 -18.39 -14.57 4.56
C TYR A 167 -17.82 -15.77 5.33
N LYS A 168 -17.13 -15.55 6.45
CA LYS A 168 -16.52 -16.61 7.28
C LYS A 168 -17.58 -17.60 7.78
N GLN A 169 -18.75 -17.11 8.19
CA GLN A 169 -19.87 -17.88 8.72
C GLN A 169 -20.49 -18.77 7.64
N THR A 170 -20.56 -18.30 6.38
CA THR A 170 -21.10 -19.09 5.26
C THR A 170 -20.22 -20.29 4.88
N ARG A 171 -18.95 -20.31 5.28
CA ARG A 171 -18.00 -21.38 4.90
C ARG A 171 -18.33 -22.74 5.51
N THR A 172 -19.14 -22.78 6.57
CA THR A 172 -19.56 -24.00 7.25
C THR A 172 -21.05 -24.31 7.09
N MET A 173 -21.77 -23.52 6.29
CA MET A 173 -23.18 -23.78 5.99
C MET A 173 -23.36 -25.07 5.17
N PRO A 174 -24.54 -25.72 5.26
CA PRO A 174 -24.83 -26.91 4.47
C PRO A 174 -24.63 -26.68 2.96
N LYS A 175 -24.22 -27.74 2.27
CA LYS A 175 -24.18 -27.74 0.80
C LYS A 175 -25.61 -27.70 0.25
N PHE A 176 -25.75 -27.24 -0.99
CA PHE A 176 -27.00 -27.32 -1.71
C PHE A 176 -27.49 -28.78 -1.79
N THR A 177 -28.73 -29.01 -1.39
CA THR A 177 -29.41 -30.31 -1.49
C THR A 177 -30.38 -30.26 -2.67
N VAL A 178 -30.27 -31.22 -3.59
CA VAL A 178 -31.23 -31.39 -4.68
C VAL A 178 -32.45 -32.09 -4.10
N ASP A 179 -33.61 -31.45 -4.20
CA ASP A 179 -34.90 -32.09 -3.96
C ASP A 179 -35.35 -32.77 -5.26
N THR A 180 -35.64 -34.06 -5.20
CA THR A 180 -35.98 -34.89 -6.37
C THR A 180 -37.40 -35.42 -6.33
N ASP A 181 -38.22 -34.98 -5.37
CA ASP A 181 -39.63 -35.37 -5.24
C ASP A 181 -40.57 -34.64 -6.22
#